data_AF-A0A497JL32-F1
#
_entry.id   AF-A0A497JL32-F1
#
_cell.length_a   1.000
_cell.length_b   1.000
_cell.length_c   1.000
_cell.angle_alpha   90.00
_cell.angle_beta   90.00
_cell.angle_gamma   90.00
#
_symmetry.space_group_name_H-M   'P 1'
#
loop_
_entity.id
_entity.type
_entity.pdbx_description
1 polymer ?
#
loop_
_entity_poly.entity_id
_entity_poly.type
_entity_poly.pdbx_seq_one_letter_code
_entity_poly.pdbx_strand_id
1 'polypeptide(L)'
;MGKIAVLAAISVIITGLAIPALTLYFTVYHGFDSLIAGIVIFISLCIAGGLGVIGMAISTEELEYSGGLSSAETEKLNMMRAHQRAMLEEMDDVIELLKEIRDILKTVEG
;
A
#
# COMPACT_ATOMS: atom_id res chain seq x y z
N MET A 1 6.06 -7.82 3.49
CA MET A 1 6.18 -6.75 2.49
C MET A 1 7.54 -6.73 1.78
N GLY A 2 8.69 -6.83 2.48
CA GLY A 2 10.02 -6.69 1.86
C GLY A 2 10.34 -7.59 0.64
N LYS A 3 9.77 -8.80 0.55
CA LYS A 3 9.97 -9.68 -0.63
C LYS A 3 9.40 -9.09 -1.92
N ILE A 4 8.29 -8.34 -1.84
CA ILE A 4 7.63 -7.74 -3.01
C ILE A 4 8.45 -6.55 -3.51
N ALA A 5 8.92 -5.70 -2.60
CA ALA A 5 9.81 -4.59 -2.93
C ALA A 5 11.14 -5.06 -3.54
N VAL A 6 11.73 -6.14 -3.00
CA VAL A 6 12.94 -6.76 -3.57
C VAL A 6 12.67 -7.33 -4.96
N LEU A 7 11.54 -8.00 -5.18
CA LEU A 7 11.17 -8.50 -6.51
C LEU A 7 10.94 -7.36 -7.53
N ALA A 8 10.34 -6.25 -7.10
CA ALA A 8 10.15 -5.06 -7.92
C ALA A 8 11.48 -4.37 -8.27
N ALA A 9 12.41 -4.27 -7.31
CA ALA A 9 13.75 -3.74 -7.58
C ALA A 9 14.52 -4.61 -8.58
N ILE A 10 14.44 -5.94 -8.42
CA ILE A 10 15.06 -6.90 -9.35
C ILE A 10 14.45 -6.79 -10.74
N SER A 11 13.13 -6.63 -10.85
CA SER A 11 12.47 -6.51 -12.16
C SER A 11 12.86 -5.22 -12.90
N VAL A 12 13.02 -4.10 -12.19
CA VAL A 12 13.52 -2.84 -12.76
C VAL A 12 14.96 -2.97 -13.24
N ILE A 13 15.83 -3.66 -12.48
CA ILE A 13 17.22 -3.88 -12.88
C ILE A 13 17.31 -4.77 -14.13
N ILE A 14 16.51 -5.85 -14.19
CA ILE A 14 16.49 -6.75 -15.35
C ILE A 14 15.96 -5.99 -16.59
N THR A 15 14.88 -5.25 -16.45
CA THR A 15 14.30 -4.52 -17.60
C THR A 15 15.16 -3.34 -18.06
N GLY A 16 15.75 -2.60 -17.13
CA GLY A 16 16.56 -1.42 -17.43
C GLY A 16 18.00 -1.71 -17.84
N LEU A 17 18.55 -2.89 -17.53
CA LEU A 17 19.98 -3.18 -17.76
C LEU A 17 20.19 -4.48 -18.54
N ALA A 18 19.49 -5.57 -18.18
CA ALA A 18 19.67 -6.85 -18.86
C ALA A 18 19.11 -6.83 -20.29
N ILE A 19 17.92 -6.24 -20.50
CA ILE A 19 17.32 -6.14 -21.85
C ILE A 19 18.23 -5.31 -22.78
N PRO A 20 18.66 -4.08 -22.41
CA PRO A 20 19.57 -3.31 -23.25
C PRO A 20 20.89 -4.01 -23.53
N ALA A 21 21.53 -4.60 -22.51
CA ALA A 21 22.80 -5.29 -22.66
C ALA A 21 22.70 -6.49 -23.62
N LEU A 22 21.62 -7.27 -23.52
CA LEU A 22 21.39 -8.42 -24.38
C LEU A 22 21.10 -7.99 -25.83
N THR A 23 20.28 -6.95 -26.03
CA THR A 23 20.04 -6.42 -27.37
C THR A 23 21.31 -5.89 -28.02
N LEU A 24 22.20 -5.23 -27.24
CA LEU A 24 23.48 -4.72 -27.73
C LEU A 24 24.41 -5.87 -28.13
N TYR A 25 24.46 -6.92 -27.31
CA TYR A 25 25.21 -8.14 -27.63
C TYR A 25 24.75 -8.79 -28.94
N PHE A 26 23.43 -8.93 -29.14
CA PHE A 26 22.88 -9.50 -30.38
C PHE A 26 23.15 -8.62 -31.60
N THR A 27 23.09 -7.29 -31.48
CA THR A 27 23.48 -6.39 -32.58
C THR A 27 24.94 -6.53 -32.97
N VAL A 28 25.85 -6.63 -32.01
CA VAL A 28 27.29 -6.64 -32.28
C VAL A 28 27.76 -8.02 -32.79
N TYR A 29 27.30 -9.10 -32.18
CA TYR A 29 27.81 -10.45 -32.46
C TYR A 29 26.98 -11.24 -33.47
N HIS A 30 25.68 -10.91 -33.64
CA HIS A 30 24.78 -11.65 -34.54
C HIS A 30 24.28 -10.81 -35.72
N GLY A 31 24.76 -9.58 -35.89
CA GLY A 31 24.40 -8.70 -37.02
C GLY A 31 22.94 -8.26 -36.99
N PHE A 32 22.33 -8.20 -35.80
CA PHE A 32 20.95 -7.73 -35.64
C PHE A 32 20.83 -6.26 -36.07
N ASP A 33 19.68 -5.87 -36.62
CA ASP A 33 19.46 -4.52 -37.14
C ASP A 33 19.54 -3.48 -36.02
N SER A 34 20.43 -2.51 -36.19
CA SER A 34 20.71 -1.46 -35.22
C SER A 34 19.51 -0.53 -35.00
N LEU A 35 18.66 -0.31 -36.02
CA LEU A 35 17.45 0.50 -35.87
C LEU A 35 16.44 -0.19 -34.95
N ILE A 36 16.23 -1.49 -35.15
CA ILE A 36 15.28 -2.27 -34.35
C ILE A 36 15.78 -2.39 -32.91
N ALA A 37 17.07 -2.63 -32.72
CA ALA A 37 17.66 -2.70 -31.38
C ALA A 37 17.55 -1.36 -30.62
N GLY A 38 17.78 -0.23 -31.31
CA GLY A 38 17.61 1.09 -30.72
C GLY A 38 16.19 1.33 -30.19
N ILE A 39 15.17 0.91 -30.95
CA ILE A 39 13.77 1.00 -30.53
C ILE A 39 13.50 0.12 -29.29
N VAL A 40 14.01 -1.11 -29.28
CA VAL A 40 13.83 -2.03 -28.15
C VAL A 40 14.50 -1.50 -26.87
N ILE A 41 15.71 -0.95 -26.99
CA ILE A 41 16.42 -0.32 -25.87
C ILE A 41 15.63 0.89 -25.36
N PHE A 42 15.13 1.73 -26.25
CA PHE A 42 14.37 2.93 -25.87
C PHE A 42 13.09 2.56 -25.10
N ILE A 43 12.33 1.58 -25.60
CA ILE A 43 11.10 1.11 -24.96
C ILE A 43 11.40 0.48 -23.59
N SER A 44 12.45 -0.35 -23.48
CA SER A 44 12.79 -1.00 -22.20
C SER A 44 13.20 0.03 -21.15
N LEU A 45 13.92 1.08 -21.55
CA LEU A 45 14.37 2.15 -20.66
C LEU A 45 13.19 3.03 -20.21
N CYS A 46 12.23 3.31 -21.10
CA CYS A 46 10.98 4.00 -20.72
C CYS A 46 10.16 3.19 -19.69
N ILE A 47 10.03 1.88 -19.89
CA ILE A 47 9.28 1.01 -18.97
C ILE A 47 10.01 0.90 -17.62
N ALA A 48 11.32 0.71 -17.62
CA ALA A 48 12.13 0.65 -16.41
C ALA A 48 12.10 1.98 -15.63
N GLY A 49 12.17 3.11 -16.35
CA GLY A 49 12.04 4.45 -15.76
C GLY A 49 10.66 4.67 -15.13
N GLY A 50 9.58 4.31 -15.84
CA GLY A 50 8.22 4.42 -15.32
C GLY A 50 7.98 3.56 -14.08
N LEU A 51 8.44 2.31 -14.10
CA LEU A 51 8.39 1.42 -12.94
C LEU A 51 9.23 1.94 -11.77
N GLY A 52 10.39 2.54 -12.05
CA GLY A 52 11.25 3.15 -11.05
C GLY A 52 10.59 4.33 -10.32
N VAL A 53 9.92 5.22 -11.06
CA VAL A 53 9.21 6.37 -10.47
C VAL A 53 8.04 5.92 -9.59
N ILE A 54 7.25 4.96 -10.06
CA ILE A 54 6.12 4.41 -9.29
C ILE A 54 6.63 3.69 -8.04
N GLY A 55 7.70 2.90 -8.17
CA GLY A 55 8.34 2.23 -7.03
C GLY A 55 8.87 3.22 -5.99
N MET A 56 9.44 4.34 -6.43
CA MET A 56 9.93 5.38 -5.53
C MET A 56 8.78 6.10 -4.80
N ALA A 57 7.68 6.41 -5.49
CA ALA A 57 6.50 7.04 -4.89
C ALA A 57 5.85 6.18 -3.80
N ILE A 58 5.69 4.87 -4.06
CA ILE A 58 5.15 3.92 -3.07
C ILE A 58 6.14 3.78 -1.89
N SER A 59 7.43 3.72 -2.18
CA SER A 59 8.44 3.63 -1.12
C SER A 59 8.48 4.88 -0.24
N THR A 60 8.19 6.08 -0.77
CA THR A 60 8.13 7.30 0.04
C THR A 60 6.92 7.34 0.96
N GLU A 61 5.75 6.86 0.51
CA GLU A 61 4.57 6.73 1.37
C GLU A 61 4.80 5.70 2.49
N GLU A 62 5.45 4.57 2.18
CA GLU A 62 5.80 3.57 3.19
C GLU A 62 6.87 4.08 4.19
N LEU A 63 7.81 4.91 3.74
CA LEU A 63 8.82 5.52 4.61
C LEU A 63 8.19 6.56 5.55
N GLU A 64 7.20 7.32 5.07
CA GLU A 64 6.43 8.28 5.86
C GLU A 64 5.57 7.57 6.92
N TYR A 65 4.98 6.42 6.58
CA TYR A 65 4.26 5.57 7.54
C TYR A 65 5.17 4.94 8.61
N SER A 66 6.44 4.68 8.28
CA SER A 66 7.47 4.21 9.22
C SER A 66 7.97 5.31 10.17
N GLY A 67 7.68 6.57 9.87
CA GLY A 67 8.18 7.75 10.57
C GLY A 67 7.37 8.16 11.81
N GLY A 68 6.60 7.26 12.42
CA GLY A 68 5.79 7.59 13.58
C GLY A 68 4.57 8.45 13.21
N LEU A 69 3.42 7.99 13.68
CA LEU A 69 2.12 8.63 13.56
C LEU A 69 2.23 10.16 13.76
N SER A 70 1.90 10.93 12.72
CA SER A 70 2.00 12.39 12.75
C SER A 70 1.21 12.96 13.93
N SER A 71 1.62 14.10 14.50
CA SER A 71 0.92 14.71 15.65
C SER A 71 -0.58 14.90 15.40
N ALA A 72 -0.97 15.16 14.14
CA ALA A 72 -2.36 15.29 13.73
C ALA A 72 -3.12 13.95 13.76
N GLU A 73 -2.46 12.84 13.43
CA GLU A 73 -3.06 11.50 13.45
C GLU A 73 -3.16 10.95 14.87
N THR A 74 -2.19 11.24 15.74
CA THR A 74 -2.26 10.86 17.16
C THR A 74 -3.38 11.60 17.89
N GLU A 75 -3.57 12.89 17.57
CA GLU A 75 -4.68 13.69 18.09
C GLU A 75 -6.03 13.18 17.58
N LYS A 76 -6.13 12.82 16.30
CA LYS A 76 -7.33 12.18 15.73
C LYS A 76 -7.63 10.83 16.38
N LEU A 77 -6.61 10.00 16.66
CA LEU A 77 -6.78 8.73 17.36
C LEU A 77 -7.23 8.92 18.82
N ASN A 78 -6.70 9.94 19.52
CA ASN A 78 -7.14 10.25 20.88
C ASN A 78 -8.59 10.73 20.91
N MET A 79 -9.00 11.55 19.96
CA MET A 79 -10.40 11.96 19.80
C MET A 79 -11.31 10.76 19.50
N MET A 80 -10.90 9.87 18.59
CA MET A 80 -11.65 8.65 18.28
C MET A 80 -11.76 7.72 19.49
N ARG A 81 -10.70 7.57 20.29
CA ARG A 81 -10.72 6.78 21.53
C ARG A 81 -11.66 7.39 22.58
N ALA A 82 -11.67 8.72 22.73
CA ALA A 82 -12.59 9.40 23.63
C ALA A 82 -14.04 9.19 23.19
N HIS A 83 -14.31 9.31 21.89
CA HIS A 83 -15.64 9.07 21.34
C HIS A 83 -16.10 7.61 21.50
N GLN A 84 -15.22 6.64 21.29
CA GLN A 84 -15.52 5.22 21.52
C GLN A 84 -15.83 4.92 23.00
N ARG A 85 -15.16 5.59 23.94
CA ARG A 85 -15.49 5.45 25.37
C ARG A 85 -16.87 6.02 25.69
N ALA A 86 -17.21 7.19 25.17
CA ALA A 86 -18.54 7.77 25.35
C ALA A 86 -19.64 6.88 24.72
N MET A 87 -19.39 6.33 23.54
CA MET A 87 -20.33 5.41 22.88
C MET A 87 -20.54 4.10 23.66
N LEU A 88 -19.51 3.59 24.34
CA LEU A 88 -19.65 2.42 25.21
C LEU A 88 -20.52 2.71 26.43
N GLU A 89 -20.37 3.89 27.03
CA GLU A 89 -21.19 4.34 28.15
C GLU A 89 -22.67 4.46 27.73
N GLU A 90 -22.94 5.05 26.57
CA GLU A 90 -24.31 5.10 26.01
C GLU A 90 -24.87 3.70 25.70
N MET A 91 -24.03 2.75 25.27
CA MET A 91 -24.47 1.37 25.03
C MET A 91 -24.82 0.63 26.33
N ASP A 92 -24.11 0.89 27.43
CA ASP A 92 -24.43 0.31 28.74
C ASP A 92 -25.79 0.82 29.26
N ASP A 93 -26.09 2.12 29.08
CA ASP A 93 -27.39 2.70 29.41
C ASP A 93 -28.53 2.05 28.60
N VAL A 94 -28.32 1.82 27.30
CA VAL A 94 -29.29 1.12 26.44
C VAL A 94 -29.52 -0.32 26.92
N ILE A 95 -28.47 -1.01 27.37
CA ILE A 95 -28.59 -2.37 27.92
C ILE A 95 -29.41 -2.35 29.22
N GLU A 96 -29.23 -1.35 30.09
CA GLU A 96 -30.00 -1.21 31.33
C GLU A 96 -31.50 -1.00 31.04
N LEU A 97 -31.82 -0.09 30.12
CA LEU A 97 -33.21 0.14 29.67
C LEU A 97 -33.85 -1.12 29.09
N LEU A 98 -33.11 -1.88 28.27
CA LEU A 98 -33.61 -3.14 27.72
C LEU A 98 -33.85 -4.20 28.80
N LYS A 99 -33.03 -4.24 29.86
CA LYS A 99 -33.26 -5.13 31.01
C LYS A 99 -34.51 -4.73 31.78
N GLU A 100 -34.71 -3.44 32.02
CA GLU A 100 -35.90 -2.93 32.69
C GLU A 100 -37.17 -3.28 31.91
N ILE A 101 -37.19 -3.03 30.60
CA ILE A 101 -38.30 -3.43 29.71
C ILE A 101 -38.55 -4.93 29.77
N ARG A 102 -37.49 -5.74 29.73
CA ARG A 102 -37.60 -7.21 29.82
C ARG A 102 -38.18 -7.65 31.15
N ASP A 103 -37.78 -7.03 32.25
CA ASP A 103 -38.24 -7.40 33.58
C ASP A 103 -39.71 -6.95 33.80
N ILE A 104 -40.13 -5.84 33.20
CA ILE A 104 -41.55 -5.44 33.10
C ILE A 104 -42.35 -6.46 32.27
N LEU A 105 -41.84 -6.89 31.12
CA LEU A 105 -42.54 -7.89 30.29
C LEU A 105 -42.69 -9.23 31.02
N LYS A 106 -41.65 -9.68 31.73
CA LYS A 106 -41.68 -10.92 32.53
C LYS A 106 -42.65 -10.85 33.72
N THR A 107 -42.89 -9.66 34.27
CA THR A 107 -43.85 -9.47 35.37
C THR A 107 -45.29 -9.41 34.88
N VAL A 108 -45.53 -9.12 33.59
CA VAL A 108 -46.88 -9.12 32.98
C VAL A 108 -47.26 -10.49 32.40
N GLU A 109 -46.29 -11.31 31.98
CA GLU A 109 -46.52 -12.67 31.46
C GLU A 109 -46.62 -13.77 32.54
N GLY A 110 -46.44 -13.45 33.83
CA GLY A 110 -46.61 -14.36 34.98
C GLY A 110 -47.93 -14.16 35.70
#